data_AF-A0A3A4ZEE9-F1
#
_entry.id   AF-A0A3A4ZEE9-F1
#
_cell.length_a   1.000
_cell.length_b   1.000
_cell.length_c   1.000
_cell.angle_alpha   90.00
_cell.angle_beta   90.00
_cell.angle_gamma   90.00
#
_symmetry.space_group_name_H-M   'P 1'
#
loop_
_entity.id
_entity.type
_entity.pdbx_description
1 polymer ?
#
loop_
_entity_poly.entity_id
_entity_poly.type
_entity_poly.pdbx_seq_one_letter_code
_entity_poly.pdbx_strand_id
1 'polypeptide(L)'
;MQYILQQYLIQCINFYKKKNMEDVSKKIKKIRTKLNMSQERFGNKIGLSGKTISAYETGKCMPPLRILEKMSEVYNADFIQLNSDKKLNIEAKIRLIKEATTEIEEIFIN
;
A
#
# COMPACT_ATOMS: atom_id res chain seq x y z
N MET A 1 27.94 13.78 14.73
CA MET A 1 26.67 14.20 14.10
C MET A 1 26.28 13.35 12.88
N GLN A 2 27.16 13.10 11.91
CA GLN A 2 26.85 12.33 10.69
C GLN A 2 26.28 10.91 10.95
N TYR A 3 26.81 10.20 11.95
CA TYR A 3 26.32 8.87 12.35
C TYR A 3 24.89 8.88 12.90
N ILE A 4 24.51 9.91 13.67
CA ILE A 4 23.17 10.01 14.28
C ILE A 4 22.11 10.23 13.20
N LEU A 5 22.41 11.10 12.21
CA LEU A 5 21.55 11.31 11.05
C LEU A 5 21.38 10.04 10.22
N GLN A 6 22.45 9.26 10.04
CA GLN A 6 22.39 7.98 9.33
C GLN A 6 21.51 6.95 10.07
N GLN A 7 21.64 6.84 11.39
CA GLN A 7 20.80 5.94 12.21
C GLN A 7 19.33 6.35 12.17
N TYR A 8 19.04 7.65 12.25
CA TYR A 8 17.68 8.18 12.13
C TYR A 8 17.07 7.87 10.75
N LEU A 9 17.82 8.06 9.66
CA LEU A 9 17.37 7.72 8.31
C LEU A 9 17.03 6.23 8.17
N ILE A 10 17.88 5.34 8.70
CA ILE A 10 17.64 3.88 8.68
C ILE A 10 16.36 3.54 9.46
N GLN A 11 16.15 4.16 10.63
CA GLN A 11 14.94 3.99 11.43
C GLN A 11 13.69 4.43 10.65
N CYS A 12 13.73 5.59 10.00
CA CYS A 12 12.65 6.08 9.15
C CYS A 12 12.36 5.12 8.00
N ILE A 13 13.38 4.66 7.27
CA ILE A 13 13.22 3.70 6.17
C ILE A 13 12.56 2.42 6.66
N ASN A 14 13.00 1.87 7.79
CA ASN A 14 12.42 0.67 8.38
C ASN A 14 10.97 0.87 8.81
N PHE A 15 10.65 2.02 9.39
CA PHE A 15 9.28 2.39 9.75
C PHE A 15 8.36 2.45 8.50
N TYR A 16 8.80 3.13 7.44
CA TYR A 16 8.04 3.21 6.18
C TYR A 16 7.88 1.83 5.53
N LYS A 17 8.94 1.02 5.50
CA LYS A 17 8.90 -0.34 4.97
C LYS A 17 7.92 -1.23 5.74
N LYS A 18 7.93 -1.16 7.08
CA LYS A 18 7.01 -1.92 7.94
C LYS A 18 5.56 -1.53 7.70
N LYS A 19 5.27 -0.23 7.61
CA LYS A 19 3.93 0.29 7.33
C LYS A 19 3.40 -0.19 5.97
N ASN A 20 4.22 -0.08 4.92
CA ASN A 20 3.84 -0.57 3.58
C ASN A 20 3.61 -2.09 3.54
N MET A 21 4.40 -2.85 4.30
CA MET A 21 4.23 -4.30 4.40
C MET A 21 2.90 -4.70 5.03
N GLU A 22 2.46 -3.97 6.06
CA GLU A 22 1.18 -4.23 6.72
C GLU A 22 -0.01 -3.98 5.76
N ASP A 23 0.07 -2.95 4.92
CA ASP A 23 -0.96 -2.63 3.92
C ASP A 23 -1.05 -3.71 2.84
N VAL A 24 0.08 -4.17 2.30
CA VAL A 24 0.12 -5.23 1.27
C VAL A 24 -0.38 -6.57 1.82
N SER A 25 0.06 -6.96 3.01
CA SER A 25 -0.30 -8.22 3.66
C SER A 25 -1.82 -8.34 3.83
N LYS A 26 -2.47 -7.28 4.32
CA LYS A 26 -3.92 -7.21 4.49
C LYS A 26 -4.66 -7.25 3.15
N LYS A 27 -4.14 -6.58 2.12
CA LYS A 27 -4.74 -6.55 0.78
C LYS A 27 -4.78 -7.93 0.14
N ILE A 28 -3.68 -8.68 0.22
CA ILE A 28 -3.59 -10.06 -0.30
C ILE A 28 -4.65 -10.95 0.35
N LYS A 29 -4.72 -10.94 1.69
CA LYS A 29 -5.72 -11.72 2.43
C LYS A 29 -7.14 -11.33 2.04
N LYS A 30 -7.44 -10.03 1.96
CA LYS A 30 -8.77 -9.51 1.61
C LYS A 30 -9.22 -9.97 0.21
N ILE A 31 -8.34 -9.89 -0.78
CA ILE A 31 -8.68 -10.32 -2.15
C ILE A 31 -8.86 -11.84 -2.19
N ARG A 32 -7.94 -12.61 -1.58
CA ARG A 32 -8.06 -14.07 -1.53
C ARG A 32 -9.38 -14.51 -0.88
N THR A 33 -9.77 -13.91 0.25
CA THR A 33 -11.02 -14.27 0.94
C THR A 33 -12.25 -13.86 0.13
N LYS A 34 -12.23 -12.71 -0.57
CA LYS A 34 -13.31 -12.31 -1.48
C LYS A 34 -13.51 -13.31 -2.63
N LEU A 35 -12.42 -13.96 -3.07
CA LEU A 35 -12.45 -15.01 -4.09
C LEU A 35 -12.79 -16.40 -3.52
N ASN A 36 -13.07 -16.52 -2.21
CA ASN A 36 -13.36 -17.77 -1.52
C ASN A 36 -12.28 -18.86 -1.74
N MET A 37 -11.01 -18.47 -1.74
CA MET A 37 -9.89 -19.38 -1.95
C MET A 37 -9.14 -19.70 -0.66
N SER A 38 -8.69 -20.94 -0.50
CA SER A 38 -7.67 -21.29 0.49
C SER A 38 -6.32 -20.67 0.11
N GLN A 39 -5.42 -20.51 1.09
CA GLN A 39 -4.04 -20.04 0.82
C GLN A 39 -3.31 -20.96 -0.16
N GLU A 40 -3.57 -22.27 -0.08
CA GLU A 40 -3.01 -23.27 -1.00
C GLU A 40 -3.52 -23.07 -2.43
N ARG A 41 -4.84 -22.99 -2.64
CA ARG A 41 -5.41 -22.79 -3.98
C ARG A 41 -4.96 -21.46 -4.59
N PHE A 42 -4.86 -20.41 -3.76
CA PHE A 42 -4.37 -19.11 -4.18
C PHE A 42 -2.87 -19.11 -4.52
N GLY A 43 -2.05 -19.85 -3.78
CA GLY A 43 -0.63 -20.00 -4.10
C GLY A 43 -0.43 -20.79 -5.38
N ASN A 44 -1.09 -21.94 -5.49
CA ASN A 44 -0.86 -22.89 -6.58
C ASN A 44 -1.14 -22.27 -7.95
N LYS A 45 -2.16 -21.40 -8.07
CA LYS A 45 -2.50 -20.73 -9.34
C LYS A 45 -1.40 -19.78 -9.85
N ILE A 46 -0.51 -19.31 -8.98
CA ILE A 46 0.65 -18.48 -9.33
C ILE A 46 1.99 -19.22 -9.15
N GLY A 47 1.96 -20.54 -8.91
CA GLY A 47 3.15 -21.37 -8.73
C GLY A 47 3.85 -21.19 -7.38
N LEU A 48 3.12 -20.82 -6.33
CA LEU A 48 3.63 -20.67 -4.97
C LEU A 48 2.96 -21.64 -4.00
N SER A 49 3.61 -21.96 -2.90
CA SER A 49 3.00 -22.78 -1.84
C SER A 49 1.99 -21.97 -1.00
N GLY A 50 1.02 -22.65 -0.38
CA GLY A 50 0.15 -22.01 0.61
C GLY A 50 0.91 -21.41 1.81
N LYS A 51 2.05 -22.02 2.21
CA LYS A 51 2.94 -21.47 3.24
C LYS A 51 3.53 -20.12 2.83
N THR A 52 3.89 -19.97 1.56
CA THR A 52 4.40 -18.70 1.01
C THR A 52 3.33 -17.61 1.08
N ILE A 53 2.08 -17.94 0.70
CA ILE A 53 0.95 -17.01 0.83
C ILE A 53 0.70 -16.64 2.28
N SER A 54 0.76 -17.60 3.21
CA SER A 54 0.64 -17.34 4.64
C SER A 54 1.72 -16.38 5.15
N ALA A 55 2.97 -16.56 4.72
CA ALA A 55 4.06 -15.65 5.08
C ALA A 55 3.84 -14.22 4.56
N TYR A 56 3.24 -14.06 3.37
CA TYR A 56 2.85 -12.76 2.84
C TYR A 56 1.68 -12.15 3.62
N GLU A 57 0.63 -12.92 3.91
CA GLU A 57 -0.57 -12.40 4.60
C GLU A 57 -0.32 -12.05 6.07
N THR A 58 0.69 -12.63 6.69
CA THR A 58 1.09 -12.35 8.07
C THR A 58 2.16 -11.25 8.18
N GLY A 59 2.67 -10.75 7.05
CA GLY A 59 3.77 -9.79 7.02
C GLY A 59 5.12 -10.38 7.47
N LYS A 60 5.24 -11.71 7.55
CA LYS A 60 6.52 -12.38 7.85
C LYS A 60 7.53 -12.19 6.71
N CYS A 61 7.04 -12.09 5.47
CA CYS A 61 7.85 -11.83 4.29
C CYS A 61 7.10 -10.89 3.34
N MET A 62 7.82 -10.01 2.65
CA MET A 62 7.23 -9.16 1.62
C MET A 62 7.28 -9.88 0.26
N PRO A 63 6.16 -9.97 -0.48
CA PRO A 63 6.21 -10.44 -1.86
C PRO A 63 7.03 -9.46 -2.72
N PRO A 64 7.92 -9.95 -3.59
CA PRO A 64 8.60 -9.10 -4.56
C PRO A 64 7.60 -8.57 -5.60
N LEU A 65 7.93 -7.44 -6.24
CA LEU A 65 7.04 -6.75 -7.19
C LEU A 65 6.51 -7.69 -8.28
N ARG A 66 7.39 -8.51 -8.89
CA ARG A 66 7.02 -9.52 -9.89
C ARG A 66 5.91 -10.48 -9.46
N ILE A 67 5.81 -10.78 -8.16
CA ILE A 67 4.77 -11.65 -7.62
C ILE A 67 3.46 -10.88 -7.46
N LEU A 68 3.52 -9.61 -7.07
CA LEU A 68 2.34 -8.74 -7.01
C LEU A 68 1.75 -8.48 -8.40
N GLU A 69 2.60 -8.29 -9.41
CA GLU A 69 2.21 -8.18 -10.82
C GLU A 69 1.52 -9.46 -11.29
N LYS A 70 2.17 -10.62 -11.08
CA LYS A 70 1.58 -11.93 -11.41
C LYS A 70 0.26 -12.19 -10.69
N MET A 71 0.14 -11.83 -9.42
CA MET A 71 -1.14 -11.89 -8.70
C MET A 71 -2.19 -11.01 -9.38
N SER A 72 -1.81 -9.80 -9.80
CA SER A 72 -2.73 -8.86 -10.41
C SER A 72 -3.27 -9.38 -11.75
N GLU A 73 -2.40 -9.96 -12.57
CA GLU A 73 -2.77 -10.61 -13.83
C GLU A 73 -3.69 -11.82 -13.61
N VAL A 74 -3.32 -12.75 -12.72
CA VAL A 74 -4.02 -14.03 -12.54
C VAL A 74 -5.37 -13.88 -11.85
N TYR A 75 -5.50 -12.89 -10.97
CA TYR A 75 -6.73 -12.65 -10.20
C TYR A 75 -7.54 -11.46 -10.69
N ASN A 76 -7.09 -10.78 -11.74
CA ASN A 76 -7.70 -9.55 -12.27
C ASN A 76 -8.05 -8.56 -11.15
N ALA A 77 -7.10 -8.36 -10.24
CA ALA A 77 -7.29 -7.54 -9.05
C ALA A 77 -6.02 -6.75 -8.79
N ASP A 78 -6.15 -5.48 -8.41
CA ASP A 78 -4.99 -4.67 -8.09
C ASP A 78 -4.40 -5.12 -6.73
N PHE A 79 -3.15 -5.56 -6.69
CA PHE A 79 -2.41 -5.80 -5.43
C PHE A 79 -1.38 -4.69 -5.11
N ILE A 80 -1.17 -3.76 -6.04
CA ILE A 80 -0.23 -2.64 -5.99
C ILE A 80 -1.04 -1.34 -5.78
N GLN A 81 -1.71 -1.19 -4.63
CA GLN A 81 -2.17 0.15 -4.21
C GLN A 81 -1.45 0.58 -2.96
N LEU A 82 -0.53 1.51 -3.18
CA LEU A 82 -0.07 2.42 -2.15
C LEU A 82 -1.20 3.43 -1.90
N ASN A 83 -2.08 3.12 -0.94
CA ASN A 83 -3.03 4.07 -0.33
C ASN A 83 -3.68 5.09 -1.30
N SER A 84 -4.29 4.62 -2.39
CA SER A 84 -5.07 5.47 -3.32
C SER A 84 -6.11 6.31 -2.58
N ASP A 85 -6.71 5.76 -1.53
CA ASP A 85 -7.78 6.40 -0.76
C ASP A 85 -7.28 7.59 0.06
N LYS A 86 -6.04 7.54 0.57
CA LYS A 86 -5.43 8.70 1.26
C LYS A 86 -5.02 9.77 0.26
N LYS A 87 -4.52 9.37 -0.91
CA LYS A 87 -4.17 10.29 -2.00
C LYS A 87 -5.41 11.05 -2.49
N LEU A 88 -6.52 10.35 -2.74
CA LEU A 88 -7.80 10.96 -3.13
C LEU A 88 -8.32 11.94 -2.05
N ASN A 89 -8.21 11.56 -0.77
CA ASN A 89 -8.65 12.42 0.33
C ASN A 89 -7.80 13.70 0.47
N ILE A 90 -6.48 13.58 0.28
CA ILE A 90 -5.56 14.72 0.30
C ILE A 90 -5.82 15.63 -0.90
N GLU A 91 -6.01 15.09 -2.10
CA GLU A 91 -6.32 15.86 -3.31
C GLU A 91 -7.63 16.65 -3.15
N ALA A 92 -8.68 16.03 -2.60
CA ALA A 92 -9.93 16.70 -2.29
C ALA A 92 -9.75 17.85 -1.27
N LYS A 93 -8.96 17.63 -0.21
CA LYS A 93 -8.67 18.67 0.79
C LYS A 93 -7.86 19.83 0.22
N ILE A 94 -6.86 19.55 -0.63
CA ILE A 94 -6.07 20.58 -1.32
C ILE A 94 -6.97 21.45 -2.18
N ARG A 95 -7.92 20.84 -2.89
CA ARG A 95 -8.88 21.58 -3.72
C ARG A 95 -9.72 22.55 -2.88
N LEU A 96 -10.31 22.06 -1.77
CA LEU A 96 -11.11 22.89 -0.87
C LEU A 96 -10.31 24.07 -0.31
N ILE A 97 -9.05 23.84 0.07
CA ILE A 97 -8.17 24.91 0.59
C ILE A 97 -7.90 25.95 -0.49
N LYS A 98 -7.63 25.54 -1.73
CA LYS A 98 -7.39 26.46 -2.86
C LYS A 98 -8.61 27.34 -3.15
N GLU A 99 -9.81 26.75 -3.13
CA GLU A 99 -11.07 27.47 -3.34
C GLU A 99 -11.25 28.53 -2.23
N ALA A 100 -11.08 28.14 -0.97
CA ALA A 100 -11.17 29.05 0.17
C ALA A 100 -10.12 30.18 0.14
N THR A 101 -8.87 29.89 -0.26
CA THR A 101 -7.85 30.95 -0.38
C THR A 101 -8.16 31.93 -1.50
N THR A 102 -8.75 31.45 -2.60
CA THR A 102 -9.16 32.31 -3.72
C THR A 102 -10.27 33.26 -3.27
N GLU A 103 -11.28 32.76 -2.55
CA GLU A 103 -12.35 33.59 -2.00
C GLU A 103 -11.81 34.66 -1.04
N ILE A 104 -10.84 34.29 -0.18
CA ILE A 104 -10.19 35.25 0.72
C ILE A 104 -9.45 36.33 -0.08
N GLU A 105 -8.68 35.96 -1.09
CA GLU A 105 -7.97 36.92 -1.95
C GLU A 105 -8.94 37.90 -2.63
N GLU A 106 -10.08 37.41 -3.13
CA GLU A 106 -11.13 38.26 -3.72
C GLU A 106 -11.78 39.21 -2.71
N ILE A 107 -11.89 38.82 -1.44
CA ILE A 107 -12.40 39.69 -0.36
C ILE A 107 -11.39 40.78 0.01
N PHE A 108 -10.09 40.47 0.03
CA PHE A 108 -9.05 41.42 0.44
C PHE A 108 -8.55 42.33 -0.71
N ILE A 109 -8.86 42.00 -1.97
CA ILE A 109 -8.50 42.80 -3.16
C ILE A 109 -9.61 43.83 -3.52
N ASN A 110 -10.82 43.69 -2.97
CA ASN A 110 -11.89 44.72 -3.03
C ASN A 110 -11.87 45.64 -1.79
#